data_AF-A0AAI9TEP9-F1
#
_entry.id   AF-A0AAI9TEP9-F1
#
_cell.length_a   1.000
_cell.length_b   1.000
_cell.length_c   1.000
_cell.angle_alpha   90.00
_cell.angle_beta   90.00
_cell.angle_gamma   90.00
#
_symmetry.space_group_name_H-M   'P 1'
#
loop_
_entity.id
_entity.type
_entity.pdbx_description
1 polymer ?
#
loop_
_entity_poly.entity_id
_entity_poly.type
_entity_poly.pdbx_seq_one_letter_code
_entity_poly.pdbx_strand_id
1 'polypeptide(L)'
;MVGAFVIRDKYVVKYGPLVTENEGYTLILVEKRLNIAAPRLYAMYRDRDILYIVMEYIPNISLGMAWFSLTEANKNLIVGQLRYIFDQMRALPSPVFYRSVNGGPVPQG
;
A
#
# COMPACT_ATOMS: atom_id res chain seq x y z
N MET A 1 0.87 17.03 -5.43
CA MET A 1 -0.14 16.12 -6.03
C MET A 1 0.54 14.81 -6.36
N VAL A 2 -0.10 13.66 -6.10
CA VAL A 2 0.34 12.34 -6.57
C VAL A 2 -0.46 11.99 -7.82
N GLY A 3 0.22 11.68 -8.91
CA GLY A 3 -0.39 11.12 -10.12
C GLY A 3 -0.32 9.59 -10.11
N ALA A 4 -1.27 8.95 -10.77
CA ALA A 4 -1.24 7.50 -11.00
C ALA A 4 -1.88 7.16 -12.36
N PHE A 5 -1.31 6.20 -13.08
CA PHE A 5 -1.90 5.66 -14.31
C PHE A 5 -1.70 4.14 -14.40
N VAL A 6 -2.59 3.48 -15.13
CA VAL A 6 -2.58 2.03 -15.36
C VAL A 6 -1.92 1.73 -16.70
N ILE A 7 -1.07 0.69 -16.74
CA ILE A 7 -0.46 0.17 -17.96
C ILE A 7 -0.97 -1.25 -18.20
N ARG A 8 -1.67 -1.44 -19.33
CA ARG A 8 -2.11 -2.75 -19.85
C ARG A 8 -2.89 -3.59 -18.83
N ASP A 9 -3.64 -2.96 -17.94
CA ASP A 9 -4.39 -3.61 -16.85
C ASP A 9 -3.54 -4.57 -16.00
N LYS A 10 -2.24 -4.29 -15.89
CA LYS A 10 -1.26 -5.13 -15.18
C LYS A 10 -0.45 -4.35 -14.16
N TYR A 11 -0.19 -3.07 -14.45
CA TYR A 11 0.67 -2.25 -13.61
C TYR A 11 -0.01 -0.92 -13.29
N VAL A 12 0.26 -0.40 -12.09
CA VAL A 12 0.02 1.00 -11.73
C VAL A 12 1.37 1.67 -11.57
N VAL A 13 1.50 2.85 -12.16
CA VAL A 13 2.65 3.73 -11.94
C VAL A 13 2.19 4.92 -11.12
N LYS A 14 2.68 5.04 -9.89
CA LYS A 14 2.52 6.23 -9.04
C LYS A 14 3.71 7.15 -9.21
N TYR A 15 3.45 8.46 -9.27
CA TYR A 15 4.50 9.46 -9.44
C TYR A 15 4.13 10.81 -8.84
N GLY A 16 5.14 11.64 -8.58
CA GLY A 16 4.96 13.04 -8.18
C GLY A 16 5.74 13.41 -6.91
N PRO A 17 5.73 14.71 -6.55
CA PRO A 17 6.59 15.25 -5.49
C PRO A 17 6.25 14.76 -4.08
N LEU A 18 5.06 14.17 -3.87
CA LEU A 18 4.63 13.62 -2.58
C LEU A 18 4.79 12.09 -2.50
N VAL A 19 5.22 11.45 -3.59
CA VAL A 19 5.53 10.02 -3.57
C VAL A 19 6.88 9.87 -2.88
N THR A 20 6.94 8.99 -1.89
CA THR A 20 8.16 8.76 -1.10
C THR A 20 8.64 7.33 -1.29
N GLU A 21 9.95 7.12 -1.18
CA GLU A 21 10.53 5.79 -1.32
C GLU A 21 10.02 4.83 -0.23
N ASN A 22 9.61 5.37 0.93
CA ASN A 22 8.99 4.62 2.01
C ASN A 22 7.78 3.79 1.55
N GLU A 23 7.02 4.25 0.55
CA GLU A 23 5.91 3.47 -0.01
C GLU A 23 6.42 2.16 -0.63
N GLY A 24 7.45 2.24 -1.48
CA GLY A 24 8.06 1.05 -2.08
C GLY A 24 8.68 0.12 -1.04
N TYR A 25 9.40 0.66 -0.07
CA TYR A 25 9.99 -0.14 1.01
C TYR A 25 8.94 -0.80 1.92
N THR A 26 7.80 -0.14 2.13
CA THR A 26 6.67 -0.72 2.86
C THR A 26 6.08 -1.91 2.10
N LEU A 27 5.91 -1.81 0.78
CA LEU A 27 5.43 -2.93 -0.03
C LEU A 27 6.38 -4.14 0.05
N ILE A 28 7.70 -3.91 0.01
CA ILE A 28 8.70 -4.98 0.19
C ILE A 28 8.59 -5.63 1.59
N LEU A 29 8.39 -4.82 2.64
CA LEU A 29 8.23 -5.34 4.00
C LEU A 29 6.96 -6.19 4.11
N VAL A 30 5.84 -5.70 3.58
CA VAL A 30 4.55 -6.41 3.58
C VAL A 30 4.68 -7.75 2.85
N GLU A 31 5.25 -7.76 1.64
CA GLU A 31 5.46 -9.00 0.86
C GLU A 31 6.32 -10.03 1.60
N LYS A 32 7.32 -9.57 2.37
CA LYS A 32 8.23 -10.47 3.10
C LYS A 32 7.72 -10.93 4.46
N ARG A 33 6.88 -10.15 5.13
CA ARG A 33 6.55 -10.35 6.55
C ARG A 33 5.09 -10.68 6.80
N LEU A 34 4.19 -10.31 5.89
CA LEU A 34 2.75 -10.43 6.07
C LEU A 34 2.13 -11.29 4.98
N ASN A 35 1.14 -12.10 5.35
CA ASN A 35 0.33 -12.84 4.40
C ASN A 35 -0.98 -12.09 4.12
N ILE A 36 -0.87 -10.87 3.60
CA ILE A 36 -2.01 -10.03 3.24
C ILE A 36 -1.95 -9.66 1.76
N ALA A 37 -3.11 -9.43 1.14
CA ALA A 37 -3.17 -8.96 -0.23
C ALA A 37 -2.70 -7.50 -0.29
N ALA A 38 -1.50 -7.29 -0.83
CA ALA A 38 -0.94 -5.98 -1.13
C ALA A 38 -0.29 -6.00 -2.52
N PRO A 39 -0.28 -4.87 -3.25
CA PRO A 39 0.33 -4.82 -4.58
C PRO A 39 1.81 -5.19 -4.54
N ARG A 40 2.24 -6.08 -5.43
CA ARG A 40 3.67 -6.36 -5.59
C ARG A 40 4.40 -5.16 -6.18
N LEU A 41 5.55 -4.78 -5.60
CA LEU A 41 6.44 -3.78 -6.17
C LEU A 41 7.28 -4.41 -7.30
N TYR A 42 7.27 -3.81 -8.48
CA TYR A 42 8.10 -4.24 -9.62
C TYR A 42 9.33 -3.36 -9.81
N ALA A 43 9.18 -2.04 -9.68
CA ALA A 43 10.29 -1.11 -9.82
C ALA A 43 10.04 0.17 -9.01
N MET A 44 11.12 0.79 -8.56
CA MET A 44 11.11 2.12 -7.95
C MET A 44 12.35 2.86 -8.45
N TYR A 45 12.15 3.99 -9.12
CA TYR A 45 13.25 4.75 -9.73
C TYR A 45 12.92 6.24 -9.80
N ARG A 46 13.95 7.08 -9.90
CA ARG A 46 13.81 8.51 -10.12
C ARG A 46 14.13 8.85 -11.57
N ASP A 47 13.28 9.68 -12.16
CA ASP A 47 13.61 10.40 -13.39
C ASP A 47 13.53 11.90 -13.06
N ARG A 48 14.69 12.57 -13.15
CA ARG A 48 14.92 13.90 -12.57
C ARG A 48 14.53 13.88 -11.08
N ASP A 49 13.72 14.85 -10.65
CA ASP A 49 13.26 14.98 -9.27
C ASP A 49 11.92 14.26 -9.00
N ILE A 50 11.44 13.45 -9.95
CA ILE A 50 10.17 12.74 -9.82
C ILE A 50 10.45 11.26 -9.51
N LEU A 51 9.93 10.81 -8.37
CA LEU A 51 9.94 9.40 -8.00
C LEU A 51 8.79 8.67 -8.71
N TYR A 52 9.11 7.52 -9.30
CA TYR A 52 8.16 6.59 -9.91
C TYR A 52 8.15 5.27 -9.15
N ILE A 53 6.96 4.79 -8.80
CA ILE A 53 6.73 3.49 -8.18
C ILE A 53 5.84 2.68 -9.12
N VAL A 54 6.39 1.59 -9.66
CA VAL A 54 5.68 0.64 -10.52
C VAL A 54 5.28 -0.56 -9.67
N MET A 55 3.98 -0.79 -9.55
CA MET A 55 3.41 -1.86 -8.74
C MET A 55 2.32 -2.61 -9.49
N GLU A 56 1.94 -3.78 -8.97
CA GLU A 56 0.82 -4.58 -9.46
C GLU A 56 -0.49 -3.77 -9.52
N TYR A 57 -1.20 -3.90 -10.64
CA TYR A 57 -2.57 -3.44 -10.72
C TYR A 57 -3.50 -4.53 -10.20
N ILE A 58 -4.21 -4.23 -9.12
CA ILE A 58 -5.28 -5.06 -8.60
C ILE A 58 -6.61 -4.40 -8.99
N PRO A 59 -7.37 -4.94 -9.95
CA PRO A 59 -8.69 -4.42 -10.28
C PRO A 59 -9.57 -4.42 -9.03
N ASN A 60 -10.07 -3.25 -8.64
CA ASN A 60 -10.90 -3.12 -7.45
C ASN A 60 -11.89 -1.97 -7.59
N ILE A 61 -12.94 -2.04 -6.76
CA ILE A 61 -13.84 -0.94 -6.48
C ILE A 61 -13.52 -0.50 -5.05
N SER A 62 -13.40 0.80 -4.82
CA SER A 62 -13.11 1.28 -3.47
C SER A 62 -14.25 0.90 -2.53
N LEU A 63 -13.89 0.48 -1.31
CA LEU A 63 -14.88 0.09 -0.32
C LEU A 63 -15.85 1.24 -0.04
N GLY A 64 -15.39 2.49 -0.04
CA GLY A 64 -16.24 3.68 0.14
C GLY A 64 -17.32 3.83 -0.93
N MET A 65 -17.03 3.46 -2.18
CA MET A 65 -18.03 3.46 -3.26
C MET A 65 -19.01 2.28 -3.11
N ALA A 66 -18.49 1.09 -2.77
CA ALA A 66 -19.32 -0.11 -2.68
C ALA A 66 -20.15 -0.19 -1.38
N TRP A 67 -19.73 0.46 -0.28
CA TRP A 67 -20.22 0.21 1.08
C TRP A 67 -21.75 0.23 1.22
N PHE A 68 -22.38 1.24 0.63
CA PHE A 68 -23.83 1.45 0.72
C PHE A 68 -24.65 0.41 -0.06
N SER A 69 -24.05 -0.23 -1.07
CA SER A 69 -24.69 -1.29 -1.86
C SER A 69 -24.54 -2.69 -1.26
N LEU A 70 -23.70 -2.85 -0.23
CA LEU A 70 -23.42 -4.16 0.36
C LEU A 70 -24.52 -4.57 1.35
N THR A 71 -24.86 -5.87 1.34
CA THR A 71 -25.69 -6.47 2.38
C THR A 71 -24.97 -6.47 3.73
N GLU A 72 -25.72 -6.53 4.83
CA GLU A 72 -25.14 -6.62 6.18
C GLU A 72 -24.23 -7.84 6.35
N ALA A 73 -24.59 -8.98 5.74
CA ALA A 73 -23.75 -10.17 5.73
C ALA A 73 -22.38 -9.90 5.06
N ASN A 74 -22.37 -9.23 3.90
CA ASN A 74 -21.13 -8.89 3.20
C ASN A 74 -20.30 -7.87 3.98
N LYS A 75 -20.92 -6.88 4.62
CA LYS A 75 -20.22 -5.93 5.49
C LYS A 75 -19.53 -6.65 6.65
N ASN A 76 -20.22 -7.57 7.31
CA ASN A 76 -19.65 -8.35 8.40
C ASN A 76 -18.45 -9.20 7.95
N LEU A 77 -18.53 -9.83 6.77
CA LEU A 77 -17.41 -10.57 6.18
C LEU A 77 -16.21 -9.65 5.92
N ILE A 78 -16.43 -8.49 5.28
CA ILE A 78 -15.37 -7.52 4.98
C ILE A 78 -14.73 -6.98 6.26
N VAL A 79 -15.53 -6.65 7.28
CA VAL A 79 -15.02 -6.20 8.58
C VAL A 79 -14.16 -7.30 9.23
N GLY A 80 -14.55 -8.57 9.12
CA GLY A 80 -13.74 -9.71 9.56
C GLY A 80 -12.39 -9.79 8.84
N GLN A 81 -12.39 -9.64 7.52
CA GLN A 81 -11.16 -9.61 6.71
C GLN A 81 -10.24 -8.44 7.08
N LEU A 82 -10.81 -7.22 7.24
CA LEU A 82 -10.06 -6.04 7.65
C LEU A 82 -9.44 -6.21 9.05
N ARG A 83 -10.18 -6.79 9.99
CA ARG A 83 -9.67 -7.10 11.33
C ARG A 83 -8.46 -8.03 11.24
N TYR A 84 -8.59 -9.14 10.52
CA TYR A 84 -7.48 -10.08 10.32
C TYR A 84 -6.24 -9.40 9.73
N ILE A 85 -6.42 -8.59 8.69
CA ILE A 85 -5.34 -7.84 8.03
C ILE A 85 -4.65 -6.88 9.01
N PHE A 86 -5.42 -6.13 9.82
CA PHE A 86 -4.84 -5.23 10.84
C PHE A 86 -4.15 -5.97 11.97
N ASP A 87 -4.67 -7.12 12.40
CA ASP A 87 -4.05 -7.93 13.44
C ASP A 87 -2.70 -8.48 12.96
N GLN A 88 -2.59 -8.92 11.71
CA GLN A 88 -1.32 -9.30 11.09
C GLN A 88 -0.32 -8.14 11.07
N MET A 89 -0.75 -6.94 10.67
CA MET A 89 0.12 -5.75 10.66
C MET A 89 0.59 -5.35 12.06
N ARG A 90 -0.30 -5.38 13.08
CA ARG A 90 0.01 -5.01 14.46
C ARG A 90 0.87 -6.05 15.18
N ALA A 91 0.85 -7.29 14.74
CA ALA A 91 1.71 -8.35 15.25
C ALA A 91 3.18 -8.20 14.81
N LEU A 92 3.49 -7.31 13.86
CA LEU A 92 4.87 -7.02 13.51
C LEU A 92 5.61 -6.46 14.74
N PRO A 93 6.84 -6.94 15.03
CA PRO A 93 7.60 -6.45 16.16
C PRO A 93 7.88 -4.95 15.98
N SER A 94 7.54 -4.16 16.99
CA SER A 94 7.91 -2.74 16.98
C SER A 94 9.43 -2.64 16.99
N PRO A 95 10.04 -1.86 16.08
CA PRO A 95 11.43 -1.51 16.23
C PRO A 95 11.62 -0.76 17.55
N VAL A 96 12.80 -0.91 18.17
CA VAL A 96 13.19 -0.27 19.45
C VAL A 96 13.05 1.26 19.40
N PHE A 97 13.02 1.83 18.19
CA PHE A 97 12.82 3.26 17.92
C PHE A 97 11.82 3.46 16.78
N TYR A 98 11.04 4.53 16.83
CA TYR A 98 10.18 4.96 15.71
C TYR A 98 11.04 5.44 14.54
N ARG A 99 11.02 4.69 13.44
CA ARG A 99 11.80 4.96 12.23
C ARG A 99 11.00 4.55 11.00
N SER A 100 11.35 5.10 9.83
CA SER A 100 10.94 4.51 8.56
C SER A 100 11.32 3.02 8.51
N VAL A 101 10.61 2.23 7.68
CA VAL A 101 10.94 0.83 7.37
C VAL A 101 12.45 0.65 7.08
N ASN A 102 13.08 1.66 6.47
CA ASN A 102 14.50 1.64 6.15
C ASN A 102 15.45 2.18 7.21
N GLY A 103 14.94 2.66 8.35
CA GLY A 103 15.76 3.35 9.35
C GLY A 103 15.97 4.84 9.06
N GLY A 104 15.33 5.38 8.03
CA GLY A 104 15.28 6.82 7.80
C GLY A 104 14.39 7.56 8.83
N PRO A 105 14.51 8.90 8.90
CA PRO A 105 13.67 9.72 9.76
C PRO A 105 12.19 9.56 9.41
N VAL A 106 11.32 9.72 10.41
CA VAL A 106 9.87 9.77 10.21
C VAL A 106 9.55 11.08 9.47
N PRO A 107 8.83 11.06 8.34
CA PRO A 107 8.43 12.28 7.65
C PRO A 107 7.66 13.19 8.61
N GLN A 108 8.09 14.45 8.74
CA GLN A 108 7.28 15.47 9.41
C GLN A 108 6.13 15.83 8.45
N GLY A 109 4.90 15.71 8.94
CA GLY A 109 3.68 16.00 8.18
C GLY A 109 3.49 17.48 7.89
#